data_AF-A0A6P1AAZ0-F1
#
_entry.id   AF-A0A6P1AAZ0-F1
#
_cell.length_a   1.000
_cell.length_b   1.000
_cell.length_c   1.000
_cell.angle_alpha   90.00
_cell.angle_beta   90.00
_cell.angle_gamma   90.00
#
_symmetry.space_group_name_H-M   'P 1'
#
loop_
_entity.id
_entity.type
_entity.pdbx_description
1 polymer ?
#
loop_
_entity_poly.entity_id
_entity_poly.type
_entity_poly.pdbx_seq_one_letter_code
_entity_poly.pdbx_strand_id
1 'polypeptide(L)'
;MFKNIILRSQMGKNLLKLSLVAVAGVILVYSPACQHITAFAEGITDSQNKQIPNLLEDTQKIVIIGDSITELGGQPGGYVWLLERYLAALYPNQKMEIVNAGISGNKSLHMQERFQQDVLDKNPDLVFINVGVNDVWHAFYDFQESKFYPEGNLPGGVALPVYQEKLREMIQAANAAGVKVVLLSPTPIRENTNSPENQRLEEYVNAMGEIAGENRILFVNLYTPITEVFTRYQAYAGQTQNLLTMDGVHPNQAGNRIIAYTILKYLGVPESKIKNLEVQECSGLCP
;
A
#
# COMPACT_ATOMS: atom_id res chain seq x y z
N MET A 1 -9.92 -39.41 -5.19
CA MET A 1 -8.93 -38.43 -4.70
C MET A 1 -8.40 -37.46 -5.77
N PHE A 2 -8.69 -37.64 -7.07
CA PHE A 2 -8.20 -36.73 -8.14
C PHE A 2 -9.18 -35.63 -8.61
N LYS A 3 -10.44 -35.62 -8.14
CA LYS A 3 -11.42 -34.57 -8.52
C LYS A 3 -11.29 -33.26 -7.74
N ASN A 4 -10.66 -33.26 -6.56
CA ASN A 4 -10.52 -32.05 -5.72
C ASN A 4 -9.32 -31.16 -6.11
N ILE A 5 -8.37 -31.67 -6.90
CA ILE A 5 -7.21 -30.89 -7.37
C ILE A 5 -7.57 -30.04 -8.60
N ILE A 6 -8.46 -30.53 -9.47
CA ILE A 6 -8.88 -29.82 -10.68
C ILE A 6 -9.79 -28.63 -10.35
N LEU A 7 -10.68 -28.77 -9.35
CA LEU A 7 -11.56 -27.69 -8.89
C LEU A 7 -10.80 -26.51 -8.26
N ARG A 8 -9.70 -26.76 -7.52
CA ARG A 8 -8.84 -25.68 -6.99
C ARG A 8 -8.08 -24.94 -8.09
N SER A 9 -7.65 -25.62 -9.16
CA SER A 9 -6.95 -24.98 -10.28
C SER A 9 -7.89 -24.18 -11.21
N GLN A 10 -9.15 -24.61 -11.36
CA GLN A 10 -10.16 -23.87 -12.13
C GLN A 10 -10.75 -22.69 -11.34
N MET A 11 -10.87 -22.79 -10.02
CA MET A 11 -11.19 -21.62 -9.18
C MET A 11 -10.07 -20.57 -9.23
N GLY A 12 -8.79 -20.95 -9.20
CA GLY A 12 -7.68 -20.00 -9.32
C GLY A 12 -7.66 -19.23 -10.65
N LYS A 13 -7.97 -19.91 -11.77
CA LYS A 13 -8.02 -19.27 -13.10
C LYS A 13 -9.26 -18.40 -13.33
N ASN A 14 -10.38 -18.73 -12.68
CA ASN A 14 -11.59 -17.90 -12.74
C ASN A 14 -11.57 -16.73 -11.74
N LEU A 15 -10.88 -16.84 -10.60
CA LEU A 15 -10.62 -15.69 -9.73
C LEU A 15 -9.67 -14.67 -10.38
N LEU A 16 -8.72 -15.10 -11.21
CA LEU A 16 -7.86 -14.18 -11.98
C LEU A 16 -8.63 -13.35 -13.03
N LYS A 17 -9.73 -13.88 -13.59
CA LYS A 17 -10.64 -13.10 -14.44
C LYS A 17 -11.58 -12.20 -13.64
N LEU A 18 -11.86 -12.55 -12.39
CA LEU A 18 -12.62 -11.68 -11.48
C LEU A 18 -11.79 -10.58 -10.83
N SER A 19 -10.45 -10.61 -10.82
CA SER A 19 -9.64 -9.50 -10.27
C SER A 19 -9.52 -8.26 -11.19
N LEU A 20 -10.03 -8.31 -12.42
CA LEU A 20 -10.10 -7.14 -13.32
C LEU A 20 -11.55 -6.78 -13.74
N VAL A 21 -12.51 -7.66 -13.46
CA VAL A 21 -13.95 -7.40 -13.67
C VAL A 21 -14.70 -7.16 -12.35
N ALA A 22 -14.20 -7.56 -11.17
CA ALA A 22 -14.87 -7.28 -9.89
C ALA A 22 -14.82 -5.81 -9.45
N VAL A 23 -14.19 -4.93 -10.22
CA VAL A 23 -14.29 -3.47 -10.03
C VAL A 23 -15.13 -2.80 -11.15
N ALA A 24 -15.53 -3.54 -12.19
CA ALA A 24 -16.34 -3.01 -13.30
C ALA A 24 -17.58 -3.84 -13.69
N GLY A 25 -17.83 -5.00 -13.06
CA GLY A 25 -18.78 -5.99 -13.56
C GLY A 25 -19.44 -6.88 -12.50
N VAL A 26 -19.68 -6.33 -11.29
CA VAL A 26 -20.73 -6.85 -10.38
C VAL A 26 -21.98 -5.96 -10.41
N ILE A 27 -21.95 -4.82 -11.09
CA ILE A 27 -23.14 -4.00 -11.38
C ILE A 27 -23.47 -4.20 -12.85
N LEU A 28 -24.09 -5.32 -13.25
CA LEU A 28 -24.75 -5.38 -14.58
C LEU A 28 -25.77 -6.51 -14.78
N VAL A 29 -26.24 -7.20 -13.73
CA VAL A 29 -27.38 -8.12 -13.90
C VAL A 29 -28.36 -7.96 -12.75
N TYR A 30 -29.58 -7.54 -13.09
CA TYR A 30 -30.79 -7.37 -12.27
C TYR A 30 -30.94 -6.08 -11.45
N SER A 31 -31.19 -4.96 -12.14
CA SER A 31 -32.39 -4.11 -11.90
C SER A 31 -32.39 -2.92 -12.88
N PRO A 32 -33.47 -2.64 -13.64
CA PRO A 32 -33.48 -1.58 -14.66
C PRO A 32 -33.63 -0.15 -14.07
N ALA A 33 -33.27 0.06 -12.79
CA ALA A 33 -33.50 1.31 -12.07
C ALA A 33 -32.26 1.89 -11.37
N CYS A 34 -31.05 1.49 -11.74
CA CYS A 34 -29.83 2.06 -11.16
C CYS A 34 -29.03 2.82 -12.23
N GLN A 35 -29.13 4.14 -12.19
CA GLN A 35 -28.25 5.04 -12.93
C GLN A 35 -26.79 4.75 -12.58
N HIS A 36 -25.91 4.89 -13.56
CA HIS A 36 -24.46 4.65 -13.46
C HIS A 36 -23.84 5.28 -12.20
N ILE A 37 -23.56 4.46 -11.19
CA ILE A 37 -22.73 4.88 -10.06
C ILE A 37 -21.28 4.56 -10.44
N THR A 38 -20.56 5.58 -10.87
CA THR A 38 -19.11 5.56 -11.08
C THR A 38 -18.42 5.26 -9.76
N ALA A 39 -17.99 4.01 -9.60
CA ALA A 39 -17.27 3.47 -8.43
C ALA A 39 -15.92 4.14 -8.10
N PHE A 40 -15.49 5.16 -8.83
CA PHE A 40 -14.25 5.92 -8.66
C PHE A 40 -14.45 7.42 -8.94
N ALA A 41 -15.67 7.94 -8.74
CA ALA A 41 -16.08 9.26 -9.22
C ALA A 41 -15.32 10.45 -8.63
N GLU A 42 -14.63 10.30 -7.51
CA GLU A 42 -13.73 11.34 -7.00
C GLU A 42 -12.29 10.94 -7.29
N GLY A 43 -11.95 10.94 -8.58
CA GLY A 43 -10.64 11.42 -8.95
C GLY A 43 -10.47 12.80 -8.30
N ILE A 44 -9.29 13.04 -7.72
CA ILE A 44 -8.83 14.34 -7.22
C ILE A 44 -9.57 15.43 -7.99
N THR A 45 -10.63 15.96 -7.37
CA THR A 45 -11.37 17.05 -7.98
C THR A 45 -10.39 18.20 -7.99
N ASP A 46 -10.06 18.59 -9.21
CA ASP A 46 -9.29 19.75 -9.59
C ASP A 46 -9.79 20.99 -8.83
N SER A 47 -9.31 21.13 -7.60
CA SER A 47 -9.63 22.22 -6.70
C SER A 47 -8.39 22.74 -6.00
N GLN A 48 -7.19 22.41 -6.50
CA GLN A 48 -6.03 23.29 -6.64
C GLN A 48 -5.10 22.67 -7.68
N ASN A 49 -5.06 23.23 -8.88
CA ASN A 49 -4.07 22.95 -9.92
C ASN A 49 -2.66 23.36 -9.45
N LYS A 50 -2.13 22.65 -8.44
CA LYS A 50 -0.70 22.60 -8.14
C LYS A 50 -0.16 21.46 -8.96
N GLN A 51 0.59 21.76 -10.02
CA GLN A 51 1.41 20.78 -10.71
C GLN A 51 2.20 20.02 -9.65
N ILE A 52 1.82 18.77 -9.38
CA ILE A 52 2.65 17.85 -8.61
C ILE A 52 3.89 17.66 -9.49
N PRO A 53 5.10 17.99 -9.00
CA PRO A 53 6.33 17.76 -9.76
C PRO A 53 6.35 16.31 -10.25
N ASN A 54 6.79 16.06 -11.48
CA ASN A 54 6.99 14.70 -11.95
C ASN A 54 8.12 14.07 -11.12
N LEU A 55 7.76 13.41 -10.01
CA LEU A 55 8.72 12.84 -9.06
C LEU A 55 9.56 11.73 -9.70
N LEU A 56 9.11 11.19 -10.83
CA LEU A 56 9.82 10.18 -11.59
C LEU A 56 10.77 10.77 -12.63
N GLU A 57 10.67 12.06 -12.96
CA GLU A 57 11.63 12.71 -13.87
C GLU A 57 13.01 12.75 -13.22
N ASP A 58 14.01 12.28 -13.98
CA ASP A 58 15.42 12.15 -13.60
C ASP A 58 15.73 11.28 -12.37
N THR A 59 14.72 10.65 -11.75
CA THR A 59 14.90 9.72 -10.64
C THR A 59 15.58 8.44 -11.13
N GLN A 60 16.75 8.12 -10.59
CA GLN A 60 17.50 6.90 -10.90
C GLN A 60 17.45 5.90 -9.76
N LYS A 61 17.31 6.36 -8.51
CA LYS A 61 17.26 5.48 -7.33
C LYS A 61 16.14 5.86 -6.39
N ILE A 62 15.32 4.87 -6.07
CA ILE A 62 14.22 4.95 -5.13
C ILE A 62 14.54 4.04 -3.94
N VAL A 63 14.45 4.54 -2.71
CA VAL A 63 14.44 3.69 -1.52
C VAL A 63 13.01 3.63 -0.99
N ILE A 64 12.52 2.42 -0.68
CA ILE A 64 11.25 2.25 0.03
C ILE A 64 11.57 1.73 1.42
N ILE A 65 11.47 2.59 2.42
CA ILE A 65 11.62 2.22 3.83
C ILE A 65 10.25 1.86 4.40
N GLY A 66 10.18 0.74 5.10
CA GLY A 66 8.95 0.32 5.74
C GLY A 66 9.11 -0.89 6.66
N ASP A 67 7.98 -1.54 6.92
CA ASP A 67 7.87 -2.66 7.85
C ASP A 67 7.83 -4.01 7.10
N SER A 68 7.14 -5.00 7.68
CA SER A 68 6.95 -6.33 7.08
C SER A 68 6.20 -6.28 5.74
N ILE A 69 5.31 -5.30 5.54
CA ILE A 69 4.58 -5.13 4.28
C ILE A 69 5.57 -4.76 3.18
N THR A 70 6.49 -3.84 3.46
CA THR A 70 7.56 -3.45 2.54
C THR A 70 8.56 -4.58 2.34
N GLU A 71 9.02 -5.24 3.40
CA GLU A 71 9.97 -6.35 3.33
C GLU A 71 9.46 -7.47 2.41
N LEU A 72 8.23 -7.96 2.67
CA LEU A 72 7.58 -8.98 1.85
C LEU A 72 7.18 -8.44 0.47
N GLY A 73 6.97 -7.13 0.34
CA GLY A 73 6.68 -6.46 -0.93
C GLY A 73 7.79 -6.62 -1.96
N GLY A 74 9.03 -6.95 -1.56
CA GLY A 74 10.13 -7.26 -2.47
C GLY A 74 10.09 -8.66 -3.08
N GLN A 75 9.28 -9.57 -2.52
CA GLN A 75 9.14 -10.93 -3.03
C GLN A 75 8.34 -10.95 -4.35
N PRO A 76 8.46 -12.01 -5.18
CA PRO A 76 7.70 -12.13 -6.42
C PRO A 76 6.18 -11.92 -6.21
N GLY A 77 5.62 -10.95 -6.92
CA GLY A 77 4.21 -10.54 -6.80
C GLY A 77 3.90 -9.56 -5.66
N GLY A 78 4.90 -9.19 -4.86
CA GLY A 78 4.81 -8.11 -3.86
C GLY A 78 4.80 -6.72 -4.49
N TYR A 79 4.29 -5.70 -3.78
CA TYR A 79 4.08 -4.38 -4.38
C TYR A 79 5.38 -3.68 -4.80
N VAL A 80 6.48 -3.85 -4.06
CA VAL A 80 7.79 -3.29 -4.43
C VAL A 80 8.31 -3.95 -5.70
N TRP A 81 8.18 -5.28 -5.78
CA TRP A 81 8.53 -6.08 -6.95
C TRP A 81 7.70 -5.71 -8.19
N LEU A 82 6.41 -5.42 -7.99
CA LEU A 82 5.48 -4.95 -9.03
C LEU A 82 5.86 -3.55 -9.50
N LEU A 83 6.12 -2.62 -8.58
CA LEU A 83 6.52 -1.25 -8.90
C LEU A 83 7.79 -1.22 -9.76
N GLU A 84 8.81 -2.00 -9.40
CA GLU A 84 10.06 -2.09 -10.17
C GLU A 84 9.78 -2.48 -11.64
N ARG A 85 8.98 -3.53 -11.86
CA ARG A 85 8.63 -4.00 -13.21
C ARG A 85 7.75 -3.03 -13.98
N TYR A 86 6.80 -2.44 -13.29
CA TYR A 86 5.90 -1.46 -13.90
C TYR A 86 6.65 -0.21 -14.32
N LEU A 87 7.53 0.32 -13.47
CA LEU A 87 8.36 1.48 -13.83
C LEU A 87 9.32 1.14 -14.97
N ALA A 88 9.97 -0.04 -14.96
CA ALA A 88 10.83 -0.48 -16.05
C ALA A 88 10.07 -0.59 -17.40
N ALA A 89 8.83 -1.09 -17.38
CA ALA A 89 7.99 -1.19 -18.57
C ALA A 89 7.48 0.17 -19.07
N LEU A 90 7.14 1.07 -18.15
CA LEU A 90 6.61 2.40 -18.46
C LEU A 90 7.69 3.39 -18.92
N TYR A 91 8.91 3.24 -18.42
CA TYR A 91 10.04 4.13 -18.65
C TYR A 91 11.28 3.36 -19.14
N PRO A 92 11.22 2.69 -20.31
CA PRO A 92 12.29 1.78 -20.76
C PRO A 92 13.64 2.46 -21.03
N ASN A 93 13.64 3.79 -21.20
CA ASN A 93 14.85 4.58 -21.41
C ASN A 93 15.42 5.19 -20.11
N GLN A 94 14.79 4.95 -18.96
CA GLN A 94 15.20 5.44 -17.66
C GLN A 94 15.37 4.27 -16.71
N LYS A 95 16.62 3.94 -16.38
CA LYS A 95 16.91 2.86 -15.45
C LYS A 95 16.67 3.35 -14.02
N MET A 96 15.53 2.97 -13.44
CA MET A 96 15.21 3.21 -12.03
C MET A 96 15.56 1.97 -11.21
N GLU A 97 16.44 2.11 -10.22
CA GLU A 97 16.71 1.12 -9.19
C GLU A 97 15.75 1.34 -8.01
N ILE A 98 15.12 0.27 -7.52
CA ILE A 98 14.35 0.31 -6.28
C ILE A 98 15.05 -0.52 -5.21
N VAL A 99 15.43 0.13 -4.11
CA VAL A 99 16.00 -0.51 -2.93
C VAL A 99 14.89 -0.73 -1.91
N ASN A 100 14.66 -2.00 -1.57
CA ASN A 100 13.74 -2.37 -0.51
C ASN A 100 14.46 -2.28 0.85
N ALA A 101 14.02 -1.35 1.70
CA ALA A 101 14.51 -1.14 3.06
C ALA A 101 13.41 -1.49 4.10
N GLY A 102 12.58 -2.49 3.82
CA GLY A 102 11.58 -3.03 4.73
C GLY A 102 12.19 -3.97 5.78
N ILE A 103 11.74 -3.87 7.03
CA ILE A 103 12.12 -4.80 8.11
C ILE A 103 10.88 -5.17 8.93
N SER A 104 10.57 -6.45 9.06
CA SER A 104 9.41 -6.93 9.83
C SER A 104 9.36 -6.37 11.26
N GLY A 105 8.15 -6.00 11.69
CA GLY A 105 7.88 -5.45 13.02
C GLY A 105 8.41 -4.03 13.26
N ASN A 106 8.99 -3.38 12.25
CA ASN A 106 9.41 -1.99 12.36
C ASN A 106 8.22 -1.05 12.56
N LYS A 107 8.48 0.00 13.32
CA LYS A 107 7.57 1.11 13.64
C LYS A 107 8.27 2.41 13.28
N SER A 108 7.60 3.54 13.39
CA SER A 108 8.19 4.86 13.09
C SER A 108 9.54 5.10 13.79
N LEU A 109 9.66 4.75 15.08
CA LEU A 109 10.90 4.92 15.84
C LEU A 109 12.06 4.08 15.28
N HIS A 110 11.83 2.81 14.95
CA HIS A 110 12.85 1.92 14.41
C HIS A 110 13.30 2.38 13.01
N MET A 111 12.36 2.84 12.18
CA MET A 111 12.68 3.36 10.86
C MET A 111 13.49 4.66 10.94
N GLN A 112 13.16 5.54 11.90
CA GLN A 112 13.91 6.76 12.15
C GLN A 112 15.34 6.46 12.63
N GLU A 113 15.52 5.52 13.55
CA GLU A 113 16.85 5.11 14.06
C GLU A 113 17.80 4.62 12.95
N ARG A 114 17.27 3.90 11.95
CA ARG A 114 18.04 3.36 10.83
C ARG A 114 17.96 4.20 9.55
N PHE A 115 17.30 5.37 9.57
CA PHE A 115 17.05 6.15 8.37
C PHE A 115 18.33 6.58 7.66
N GLN A 116 19.37 6.95 8.41
CA GLN A 116 20.68 7.27 7.84
C GLN A 116 21.27 6.09 7.06
N GLN A 117 21.40 4.93 7.70
CA GLN A 117 22.05 3.75 7.15
C GLN A 117 21.27 3.14 5.97
N ASP A 118 19.95 3.06 6.11
CA ASP A 118 19.11 2.29 5.18
C ASP A 118 18.53 3.15 4.05
N VAL A 119 18.49 4.48 4.23
CA VAL A 119 18.01 5.42 3.20
C VAL A 119 19.14 6.33 2.74
N LEU A 120 19.64 7.21 3.59
CA LEU A 120 20.51 8.32 3.16
C LEU A 120 21.85 7.82 2.60
N ASP A 121 22.47 6.82 3.24
CA ASP A 121 23.74 6.24 2.77
C ASP A 121 23.60 5.51 1.42
N LYS A 122 22.37 5.24 0.97
CA LYS A 122 22.10 4.68 -0.37
C LYS A 122 22.13 5.75 -1.47
N ASN A 123 22.16 7.02 -1.10
CA ASN A 123 22.07 8.20 -1.98
C ASN A 123 20.89 8.10 -2.98
N PRO A 124 19.64 7.98 -2.50
CA PRO A 124 18.47 7.94 -3.37
C PRO A 124 18.10 9.34 -3.87
N ASP A 125 17.42 9.40 -5.01
CA ASP A 125 16.76 10.63 -5.47
C ASP A 125 15.37 10.80 -4.81
N LEU A 126 14.77 9.67 -4.42
CA LEU A 126 13.39 9.58 -3.94
C LEU A 126 13.29 8.52 -2.83
N VAL A 127 12.63 8.86 -1.73
CA VAL A 127 12.30 7.92 -0.65
C VAL A 127 10.79 7.79 -0.49
N PHE A 128 10.31 6.55 -0.42
CA PHE A 128 8.94 6.25 0.01
C PHE A 128 8.99 5.76 1.45
N ILE A 129 8.21 6.39 2.33
CA ILE A 129 8.09 6.01 3.74
C ILE A 129 6.73 5.35 3.95
N ASN A 130 6.72 4.04 4.23
CA ASN A 130 5.50 3.29 4.53
C ASN A 130 5.54 2.77 5.97
N VAL A 131 4.78 3.43 6.86
CA VAL A 131 4.81 3.17 8.30
C VAL A 131 3.46 3.46 8.94
N GLY A 132 3.20 2.87 10.11
CA GLY A 132 2.01 3.14 10.92
C GLY A 132 1.22 1.89 11.31
N VAL A 133 1.30 0.81 10.53
CA VAL A 133 0.57 -0.44 10.84
C VAL A 133 1.02 -0.99 12.19
N ASN A 134 2.32 -1.18 12.39
CA ASN A 134 2.83 -1.72 13.66
C ASN A 134 2.81 -0.70 14.81
N ASP A 135 2.87 0.60 14.50
CA ASP A 135 2.71 1.68 15.49
C ASP A 135 1.37 1.56 16.21
N VAL A 136 0.32 1.17 15.48
CA VAL A 136 -1.02 0.96 16.04
C VAL A 136 -1.23 -0.47 16.47
N TRP A 137 -0.96 -1.45 15.61
CA TRP A 137 -1.32 -2.85 15.82
C TRP A 137 -0.69 -3.45 17.09
N HIS A 138 0.57 -3.11 17.37
CA HIS A 138 1.27 -3.60 18.57
C HIS A 138 0.75 -3.00 19.87
N ALA A 139 -0.13 -1.99 19.82
CA ALA A 139 -0.86 -1.51 20.98
C ALA A 139 -2.04 -2.43 21.35
N PHE A 140 -2.56 -3.20 20.37
CA PHE A 140 -3.74 -4.04 20.50
C PHE A 140 -3.44 -5.54 20.50
N TYR A 141 -2.25 -5.97 20.07
CA TYR A 141 -1.91 -7.38 19.97
C TYR A 141 -0.59 -7.70 20.65
N ASP A 142 -0.63 -8.63 21.60
CA ASP A 142 0.56 -9.21 22.21
C ASP A 142 0.98 -10.44 21.40
N PHE A 143 2.14 -10.35 20.74
CA PHE A 143 2.68 -11.41 19.91
C PHE A 143 3.32 -12.56 20.71
N GLN A 144 3.72 -12.33 21.97
CA GLN A 144 4.24 -13.39 22.84
C GLN A 144 3.12 -14.28 23.35
N GLU A 145 2.02 -13.66 23.80
CA GLU A 145 0.84 -14.38 24.30
C GLU A 145 -0.15 -14.77 23.19
N SER A 146 0.03 -14.25 21.97
CA SER A 146 -0.93 -14.37 20.86
C SER A 146 -2.34 -13.92 21.26
N LYS A 147 -2.42 -12.74 21.89
CA LYS A 147 -3.65 -12.26 22.54
C LYS A 147 -3.99 -10.83 22.13
N PHE A 148 -5.27 -10.62 21.86
CA PHE A 148 -5.85 -9.32 21.50
C PHE A 148 -6.36 -8.57 22.73
N TYR A 149 -6.07 -7.26 22.79
CA TYR A 149 -6.39 -6.33 23.86
C TYR A 149 -7.13 -5.11 23.28
N PRO A 150 -8.48 -5.07 23.35
CA PRO A 150 -9.29 -4.04 22.69
C PRO A 150 -9.07 -2.62 23.21
N GLU A 151 -8.48 -2.46 24.40
CA GLU A 151 -8.13 -1.15 24.97
C GLU A 151 -6.98 -0.47 24.20
N GLY A 152 -6.15 -1.27 23.51
CA GLY A 152 -5.04 -0.75 22.74
C GLY A 152 -3.97 -0.06 23.60
N ASN A 153 -3.72 -0.52 24.82
CA ASN A 153 -2.81 0.12 25.77
C ASN A 153 -1.51 -0.67 25.98
N LEU A 154 -1.23 -1.67 25.13
CA LEU A 154 0.03 -2.40 25.22
C LEU A 154 1.22 -1.47 24.91
N PRO A 155 2.36 -1.64 25.59
CA PRO A 155 3.55 -0.81 25.38
C PRO A 155 4.24 -1.06 24.03
N GLY A 156 3.75 -2.02 23.24
CA GLY A 156 4.32 -2.36 21.93
C GLY A 156 4.02 -1.34 20.83
N GLY A 157 2.94 -0.56 20.96
CA GLY A 157 2.57 0.49 20.02
C GLY A 157 3.37 1.79 20.21
N VAL A 158 3.21 2.73 19.27
CA VAL A 158 3.80 4.07 19.34
C VAL A 158 2.69 5.08 19.49
N ALA A 159 2.79 5.98 20.48
CA ALA A 159 1.81 7.04 20.65
C ALA A 159 1.83 8.03 19.47
N LEU A 160 0.66 8.55 19.08
CA LEU A 160 0.50 9.42 17.92
C LEU A 160 1.48 10.62 17.90
N PRO A 161 1.72 11.35 19.01
CA PRO A 161 2.69 12.44 19.01
C PRO A 161 4.13 12.00 18.68
N VAL A 162 4.54 10.82 19.17
CA VAL A 162 5.86 10.24 18.87
C VAL A 162 5.93 9.81 17.41
N TYR A 163 4.88 9.17 16.89
CA TYR A 163 4.79 8.84 15.47
C TYR A 163 4.93 10.07 14.57
N GLN A 164 4.23 11.17 14.91
CA GLN A 164 4.32 12.44 14.18
C GLN A 164 5.74 13.04 14.25
N GLU A 165 6.36 13.04 15.44
CA GLU A 165 7.73 13.49 15.63
C GLU A 165 8.71 12.70 14.75
N LYS A 166 8.69 11.36 14.83
CA LYS A 166 9.60 10.49 14.08
C LYS A 166 9.42 10.62 12.56
N LEU A 167 8.18 10.81 12.10
CA LEU A 167 7.90 11.06 10.69
C LEU A 167 8.49 12.41 10.23
N ARG A 168 8.36 13.47 11.04
CA ARG A 168 8.94 14.79 10.75
C ARG A 168 10.47 14.74 10.74
N GLU A 169 11.09 14.00 11.66
CA GLU A 169 12.55 13.82 11.68
C GLU A 169 13.06 13.16 10.40
N MET A 170 12.43 12.07 9.93
CA MET A 170 12.80 11.41 8.68
C MET A 170 12.63 12.34 7.47
N ILE A 171 11.54 13.11 7.42
CA ILE A 171 11.30 14.11 6.37
C ILE A 171 12.38 15.19 6.37
N GLN A 172 12.71 15.73 7.54
CA GLN A 172 13.75 16.76 7.70
C GLN A 172 15.11 16.25 7.24
N ALA A 173 15.47 15.01 7.62
CA ALA A 173 16.73 14.39 7.21
C ALA A 173 16.79 14.17 5.70
N ALA A 174 15.72 13.68 5.07
CA ALA A 174 15.64 13.53 3.62
C ALA A 174 15.77 14.87 2.88
N ASN A 175 15.03 15.89 3.33
CA ASN A 175 15.10 17.23 2.74
C ASN A 175 16.49 17.85 2.87
N ALA A 176 17.16 17.69 4.01
CA ALA A 176 18.52 18.18 4.23
C ALA A 176 19.54 17.50 3.30
N ALA A 177 19.29 16.24 2.92
CA ALA A 177 20.10 15.50 1.96
C ALA A 177 19.68 15.74 0.49
N GLY A 178 18.67 16.57 0.22
CA GLY A 178 18.15 16.82 -1.12
C GLY A 178 17.33 15.67 -1.71
N VAL A 179 16.89 14.71 -0.88
CA VAL A 179 16.10 13.55 -1.29
C VAL A 179 14.62 13.91 -1.31
N LYS A 180 13.93 13.65 -2.43
CA LYS A 180 12.47 13.83 -2.53
C LYS A 180 11.76 12.79 -1.66
N VAL A 181 10.66 13.18 -1.00
CA VAL A 181 9.90 12.28 -0.12
C VAL A 181 8.51 12.00 -0.69
N VAL A 182 8.04 10.77 -0.51
CA VAL A 182 6.63 10.36 -0.66
C VAL A 182 6.21 9.61 0.59
N LEU A 183 5.05 9.95 1.14
CA LEU A 183 4.48 9.24 2.28
C LEU A 183 3.41 8.27 1.80
N LEU A 184 3.53 6.99 2.18
CA LEU A 184 2.55 5.96 1.90
C LEU A 184 1.80 5.64 3.18
N SER A 185 0.49 5.92 3.21
CA SER A 185 -0.32 5.63 4.39
C SER A 185 -0.24 4.14 4.77
N PRO A 186 -0.38 3.78 6.05
CA PRO A 186 -0.52 2.38 6.43
C PRO A 186 -1.78 1.77 5.78
N THR A 187 -1.75 0.47 5.52
CA THR A 187 -2.93 -0.29 5.08
C THR A 187 -3.77 -0.71 6.29
N PRO A 188 -5.08 -0.99 6.14
CA PRO A 188 -5.92 -1.38 7.27
C PRO A 188 -5.38 -2.63 8.00
N ILE A 189 -5.56 -2.65 9.33
CA ILE A 189 -5.21 -3.79 10.18
C ILE A 189 -6.40 -4.75 10.19
N ARG A 190 -6.25 -5.94 9.61
CA ARG A 190 -7.34 -6.89 9.35
C ARG A 190 -8.37 -6.28 8.39
N GLU A 191 -9.35 -7.09 8.01
CA GLU A 191 -10.35 -6.69 7.00
C GLU A 191 -11.65 -6.16 7.63
N ASN A 192 -11.75 -6.13 8.96
CA ASN A 192 -12.84 -5.45 9.66
C ASN A 192 -12.47 -3.98 9.87
N THR A 193 -12.92 -3.11 8.98
CA THR A 193 -12.65 -1.66 9.00
C THR A 193 -13.24 -0.94 10.22
N ASN A 194 -14.21 -1.55 10.91
CA ASN A 194 -14.80 -1.01 12.13
C ASN A 194 -14.09 -1.45 13.42
N SER A 195 -12.96 -2.18 13.32
CA SER A 195 -12.20 -2.63 14.50
C SER A 195 -11.62 -1.43 15.27
N PRO A 196 -11.39 -1.56 16.59
CA PRO A 196 -10.77 -0.48 17.37
C PRO A 196 -9.34 -0.16 16.89
N GLU A 197 -8.64 -1.15 16.33
CA GLU A 197 -7.35 -0.95 15.66
C GLU A 197 -7.47 0.00 14.47
N ASN A 198 -8.44 -0.21 13.58
CA ASN A 198 -8.63 0.61 12.38
C ASN A 198 -9.17 2.01 12.70
N GLN A 199 -10.07 2.12 13.69
CA GLN A 199 -10.53 3.43 14.18
C GLN A 199 -9.35 4.27 14.68
N ARG A 200 -8.41 3.66 15.42
CA ARG A 200 -7.19 4.35 15.82
C ARG A 200 -6.24 4.58 14.65
N LEU A 201 -6.09 3.62 13.73
CA LEU A 201 -5.20 3.75 12.57
C LEU A 201 -5.59 4.92 11.66
N GLU A 202 -6.88 5.23 11.54
CA GLU A 202 -7.37 6.40 10.81
C GLU A 202 -6.76 7.71 11.35
N GLU A 203 -6.55 7.84 12.66
CA GLU A 203 -5.87 9.00 13.25
C GLU A 203 -4.42 9.14 12.74
N TYR A 204 -3.72 8.02 12.54
CA TYR A 204 -2.33 7.99 12.06
C TYR A 204 -2.25 8.25 10.56
N VAL A 205 -3.24 7.76 9.79
CA VAL A 205 -3.42 8.08 8.37
C VAL A 205 -3.65 9.58 8.19
N ASN A 206 -4.56 10.15 8.97
CA ASN A 206 -4.88 11.58 8.94
C ASN A 206 -3.66 12.43 9.32
N ALA A 207 -2.98 12.09 10.41
CA ALA A 207 -1.76 12.79 10.83
C ALA A 207 -0.65 12.72 9.76
N MET A 208 -0.47 11.58 9.08
CA MET A 208 0.48 11.47 7.97
C MET A 208 0.08 12.39 6.79
N GLY A 209 -1.21 12.44 6.44
CA GLY A 209 -1.73 13.31 5.39
C GLY A 209 -1.55 14.81 5.72
N GLU A 210 -1.80 15.21 6.96
CA GLU A 210 -1.56 16.58 7.45
C GLU A 210 -0.07 16.95 7.37
N ILE A 211 0.82 16.08 7.88
CA ILE A 211 2.27 16.26 7.81
C ILE A 211 2.73 16.39 6.36
N ALA A 212 2.21 15.56 5.45
CA ALA A 212 2.53 15.66 4.03
C ALA A 212 2.10 17.02 3.46
N GLY A 213 0.88 17.49 3.78
CA GLY A 213 0.36 18.78 3.34
C GLY A 213 1.21 19.96 3.83
N GLU A 214 1.58 19.97 5.11
CA GLU A 214 2.44 20.99 5.71
C GLU A 214 3.82 21.07 5.04
N ASN A 215 4.37 19.91 4.66
CA ASN A 215 5.70 19.81 4.05
C ASN A 215 5.66 19.83 2.51
N ARG A 216 4.47 19.93 1.90
CA ARG A 216 4.26 19.85 0.43
C ARG A 216 4.82 18.57 -0.19
N ILE A 217 4.67 17.46 0.53
CA ILE A 217 5.09 16.12 0.13
C ILE A 217 3.90 15.39 -0.49
N LEU A 218 4.15 14.54 -1.49
CA LEU A 218 3.10 13.68 -2.02
C LEU A 218 2.70 12.65 -0.96
N PHE A 219 1.41 12.62 -0.65
CA PHE A 219 0.78 11.60 0.20
C PHE A 219 0.00 10.63 -0.67
N VAL A 220 0.36 9.35 -0.62
CA VAL A 220 -0.36 8.26 -1.27
C VAL A 220 -1.23 7.58 -0.22
N ASN A 221 -2.53 7.80 -0.30
CA ASN A 221 -3.50 7.17 0.59
C ASN A 221 -3.79 5.72 0.11
N LEU A 222 -3.15 4.75 0.76
CA LEU A 222 -3.40 3.32 0.58
C LEU A 222 -4.58 2.82 1.43
N TYR A 223 -4.87 3.49 2.54
CA TYR A 223 -5.89 3.08 3.52
C TYR A 223 -7.29 3.11 2.89
N THR A 224 -7.72 4.28 2.41
CA THR A 224 -9.07 4.49 1.87
C THR A 224 -9.45 3.51 0.75
N PRO A 225 -8.68 3.36 -0.35
CA PRO A 225 -9.08 2.46 -1.43
C PRO A 225 -9.17 1.00 -0.98
N ILE A 226 -8.32 0.56 -0.05
CA ILE A 226 -8.37 -0.81 0.49
C ILE A 226 -9.60 -0.97 1.40
N THR A 227 -9.88 -0.02 2.29
CA THR A 227 -11.10 -0.05 3.13
C THR A 227 -12.38 -0.04 2.30
N GLU A 228 -12.39 0.66 1.16
CA GLU A 228 -13.53 0.70 0.26
C GLU A 228 -13.78 -0.67 -0.39
N VAL A 229 -12.73 -1.37 -0.81
CA VAL A 229 -12.85 -2.73 -1.33
C VAL A 229 -13.42 -3.67 -0.26
N PHE A 230 -12.93 -3.61 0.98
CA PHE A 230 -13.47 -4.41 2.09
C PHE A 230 -14.95 -4.11 2.33
N THR A 231 -15.30 -2.84 2.48
CA THR A 231 -16.66 -2.40 2.79
C THR A 231 -17.65 -2.80 1.70
N ARG A 232 -17.29 -2.58 0.43
CA ARG A 232 -18.13 -2.97 -0.70
C ARG A 232 -18.27 -4.49 -0.79
N TYR A 233 -17.17 -5.23 -0.67
CA TYR A 233 -17.24 -6.68 -0.73
C TYR A 233 -18.14 -7.23 0.40
N GLN A 234 -17.97 -6.74 1.62
CA GLN A 234 -18.76 -7.16 2.78
C GLN A 234 -20.25 -6.86 2.62
N ALA A 235 -20.60 -5.73 1.99
CA ALA A 235 -21.99 -5.36 1.71
C ALA A 235 -22.70 -6.34 0.74
N TYR A 236 -21.97 -6.94 -0.21
CA TYR A 236 -22.57 -7.80 -1.24
C TYR A 236 -22.37 -9.30 -0.99
N ALA A 237 -21.21 -9.71 -0.47
CA ALA A 237 -20.78 -11.10 -0.37
C ALA A 237 -20.63 -11.60 1.08
N GLY A 238 -20.87 -10.72 2.06
CA GLY A 238 -20.71 -11.04 3.49
C GLY A 238 -19.26 -10.96 3.96
N GLN A 239 -19.02 -11.35 5.21
CA GLN A 239 -17.69 -11.28 5.82
C GLN A 239 -16.79 -12.37 5.27
N THR A 240 -15.67 -11.97 4.66
CA THR A 240 -14.54 -12.85 4.35
C THR A 240 -13.33 -12.43 5.17
N GLN A 241 -12.48 -13.40 5.46
CA GLN A 241 -11.13 -13.14 5.94
C GLN A 241 -10.18 -13.32 4.75
N ASN A 242 -9.14 -12.51 4.67
CA ASN A 242 -8.05 -12.65 3.71
C ASN A 242 -8.47 -12.43 2.24
N LEU A 243 -9.42 -11.52 1.99
CA LEU A 243 -9.76 -11.02 0.66
C LEU A 243 -8.55 -10.39 -0.05
N LEU A 244 -7.88 -9.45 0.62
CA LEU A 244 -6.71 -8.72 0.10
C LEU A 244 -5.43 -9.01 0.90
N THR A 245 -5.54 -9.71 2.03
CA THR A 245 -4.40 -10.07 2.88
C THR A 245 -4.18 -11.58 2.95
N MET A 246 -3.03 -12.01 3.45
CA MET A 246 -2.71 -13.42 3.74
C MET A 246 -3.12 -13.83 5.14
N ASP A 247 -3.03 -12.90 6.10
CA ASP A 247 -3.22 -13.13 7.54
C ASP A 247 -4.02 -12.01 8.24
N GLY A 248 -4.63 -11.12 7.46
CA GLY A 248 -5.29 -9.91 7.92
C GLY A 248 -4.40 -8.66 7.80
N VAL A 249 -3.08 -8.77 7.68
CA VAL A 249 -2.20 -7.59 7.66
C VAL A 249 -1.35 -7.55 6.39
N HIS A 250 -0.70 -8.66 6.06
CA HIS A 250 0.21 -8.70 4.92
C HIS A 250 -0.56 -8.88 3.61
N PRO A 251 -0.39 -8.00 2.60
CA PRO A 251 -1.13 -8.10 1.35
C PRO A 251 -0.88 -9.43 0.62
N ASN A 252 -1.95 -10.05 0.12
CA ASN A 252 -1.85 -11.15 -0.84
C ASN A 252 -1.59 -10.59 -2.25
N GLN A 253 -1.60 -11.43 -3.28
CA GLN A 253 -1.33 -10.98 -4.65
C GLN A 253 -2.29 -9.87 -5.13
N ALA A 254 -3.59 -9.96 -4.80
CA ALA A 254 -4.57 -8.94 -5.17
C ALA A 254 -4.34 -7.64 -4.40
N GLY A 255 -4.05 -7.72 -3.09
CA GLY A 255 -3.71 -6.56 -2.27
C GLY A 255 -2.45 -5.83 -2.77
N ASN A 256 -1.37 -6.57 -3.08
CA ASN A 256 -0.14 -5.99 -3.63
C ASN A 256 -0.38 -5.27 -4.97
N ARG A 257 -1.24 -5.82 -5.85
CA ARG A 257 -1.61 -5.14 -7.10
C ARG A 257 -2.37 -3.84 -6.86
N ILE A 258 -3.29 -3.80 -5.88
CA ILE A 258 -4.00 -2.57 -5.51
C ILE A 258 -3.03 -1.51 -4.98
N ILE A 259 -2.08 -1.90 -4.14
CA ILE A 259 -1.05 -0.99 -3.61
C ILE A 259 -0.21 -0.42 -4.77
N ALA A 260 0.33 -1.28 -5.63
CA ALA A 260 1.15 -0.85 -6.77
C ALA A 260 0.37 0.06 -7.74
N TYR A 261 -0.88 -0.30 -8.06
CA TYR A 261 -1.77 0.53 -8.88
C TYR A 261 -2.00 1.90 -8.25
N THR A 262 -2.27 1.94 -6.94
CA THR A 262 -2.55 3.19 -6.22
C THR A 262 -1.33 4.11 -6.25
N ILE A 263 -0.14 3.56 -5.98
CA ILE A 263 1.11 4.32 -6.03
C ILE A 263 1.34 4.90 -7.42
N LEU A 264 1.25 4.10 -8.48
CA LEU A 264 1.45 4.58 -9.86
C LEU A 264 0.44 5.67 -10.25
N LYS A 265 -0.83 5.51 -9.83
CA LYS A 265 -1.87 6.51 -10.07
C LYS A 265 -1.54 7.85 -9.41
N TYR A 266 -1.08 7.84 -8.15
CA TYR A 266 -0.67 9.06 -7.45
C TYR A 266 0.61 9.69 -8.01
N LEU A 267 1.51 8.89 -8.61
CA LEU A 267 2.66 9.38 -9.35
C LEU A 267 2.31 9.97 -10.74
N GLY A 268 1.02 10.01 -11.10
CA GLY A 268 0.55 10.61 -12.35
C GLY A 268 0.69 9.70 -13.57
N VAL A 269 0.95 8.40 -13.39
CA VAL A 269 0.95 7.45 -14.50
C VAL A 269 -0.49 7.33 -15.05
N PRO A 270 -0.71 7.53 -16.37
CA PRO A 270 -2.04 7.42 -16.95
C PRO A 270 -2.66 6.06 -16.69
N GLU A 271 -3.92 6.04 -16.23
CA GLU A 271 -4.61 4.82 -15.85
C GLU A 271 -4.68 3.79 -17.00
N SER A 272 -4.81 4.26 -18.24
CA SER A 272 -4.79 3.42 -19.44
C SER A 272 -3.47 2.67 -19.60
N LYS A 273 -2.35 3.24 -19.16
CA LYS A 273 -1.06 2.55 -19.15
C LYS A 273 -1.00 1.53 -18.02
N ILE A 274 -1.49 1.86 -16.83
CA ILE A 274 -1.47 0.95 -15.67
C ILE A 274 -2.35 -0.29 -15.91
N LYS A 275 -3.56 -0.12 -16.46
CA LYS A 275 -4.51 -1.21 -16.75
C LYS A 275 -3.98 -2.25 -17.74
N ASN A 276 -3.06 -1.83 -18.61
CA ASN A 276 -2.45 -2.70 -19.62
C ASN A 276 -1.16 -3.38 -19.12
N LEU A 277 -0.73 -3.11 -17.88
CA LEU A 277 0.43 -3.77 -17.27
C LEU A 277 0.04 -5.17 -16.79
N GLU A 278 0.01 -6.11 -17.73
CA GLU A 278 0.04 -7.53 -17.38
C GLU A 278 1.47 -7.90 -17.00
N VAL A 279 1.70 -8.21 -15.72
CA VAL A 279 2.88 -8.99 -15.37
C VAL A 279 2.59 -10.41 -15.83
N GLN A 280 3.26 -10.86 -16.88
CA GLN A 280 3.31 -12.28 -17.18
C GLN A 280 3.92 -12.99 -15.97
N GLU A 281 3.10 -13.78 -15.27
CA GLU A 281 3.63 -14.74 -14.31
C GLU A 281 4.48 -15.73 -15.12
N CYS A 282 5.80 -15.59 -15.03
CA CYS A 282 6.71 -16.59 -15.59
C CYS A 282 6.49 -17.88 -14.81
N SER A 283 5.62 -18.75 -15.33
CA SER A 283 5.37 -20.10 -14.79
C SER A 283 6.48 -21.09 -15.16
N GLY A 284 7.71 -20.61 -15.33
CA GLY A 284 8.88 -21.37 -15.74
C GLY A 284 10.13 -20.53 -15.51
N LEU A 285 11.23 -21.23 -15.22
CA LEU A 285 12.58 -20.66 -15.09
C LEU A 285 12.83 -19.71 -16.28
N CYS A 286 12.90 -18.41 -16.02
CA CYS A 286 13.48 -17.47 -16.97
C CYS A 286 15.02 -17.63 -16.93
N PRO A 287 15.69 -17.52 -18.09
CA PRO A 287 17.13 -17.72 -18.23
C PRO A 287 17.97 -16.72 -17.43
#